data_AF-A0A1R1Y8B3-F1
#
_entry.id   AF-A0A1R1Y8B3-F1
#
_cell.length_a   1.000
_cell.length_b   1.000
_cell.length_c   1.000
_cell.angle_alpha   90.00
_cell.angle_beta   90.00
_cell.angle_gamma   90.00
#
_symmetry.space_group_name_H-M   'P 1'
#
loop_
_entity.id
_entity.type
_entity.pdbx_description
1 polymer ?
#
loop_
_entity_poly.entity_id
_entity_poly.type
_entity_poly.pdbx_seq_one_letter_code
_entity_poly.pdbx_strand_id
1 'polypeptide(L)'
;MNHNSTSVGVDNLFAIIAHGCQRLIQPQDFLGLFNISLTAVKLKYLTLSYYSLVPESSHKMSNNSNYNLNMLSNALRTFENLEILEIHDIDRPVKLDLFLVLACHLPRIKAIKLYVISSLHQKYGINSFYENKSSSSQSESEIEYDSDDSVFRSNRQLKSVLLNKPEVSKINNLVSQMGQQAKFIYFPVDRIEY
;
A
#
# COMPACT_ATOMS: atom_id res chain seq x y z
N MET A 1 8.61 -14.75 39.58
CA MET A 1 7.80 -15.82 38.94
C MET A 1 8.23 -15.87 37.48
N ASN A 2 8.96 -16.92 37.09
CA ASN A 2 9.46 -17.10 35.74
C ASN A 2 8.36 -17.71 34.87
N HIS A 3 7.83 -16.94 33.93
CA HIS A 3 7.06 -17.50 32.82
C HIS A 3 8.03 -17.99 31.76
N ASN A 4 8.49 -19.24 31.90
CA ASN A 4 8.95 -20.01 30.75
C ASN A 4 7.70 -20.43 29.96
N SER A 5 7.15 -19.53 29.14
CA SER A 5 6.23 -19.94 28.08
C SER A 5 7.06 -20.45 26.92
N THR A 6 6.94 -21.74 26.64
CA THR A 6 7.52 -22.42 25.49
C THR A 6 7.05 -21.76 24.17
N SER A 7 7.82 -20.80 23.65
CA SER A 7 7.57 -20.08 22.37
C SER A 7 7.90 -20.89 21.11
N VAL A 8 8.23 -22.18 21.27
CA VAL A 8 8.79 -23.07 20.22
C VAL A 8 7.95 -23.11 18.93
N GLY A 9 6.65 -22.77 19.01
CA GLY A 9 5.74 -22.80 17.87
C GLY A 9 5.85 -21.63 16.89
N VAL A 10 6.21 -20.42 17.32
CA VAL A 10 6.18 -19.22 16.44
C VAL A 10 7.56 -18.80 15.95
N ASP A 11 8.63 -19.21 16.63
CA ASP A 11 10.03 -18.94 16.26
C ASP A 11 10.43 -19.52 14.90
N ASN A 12 9.64 -20.45 14.34
CA ASN A 12 9.85 -21.07 13.03
C ASN A 12 8.76 -20.69 12.00
N LEU A 13 7.92 -19.69 12.29
CA LEU A 13 6.89 -19.25 11.35
C LEU A 13 7.51 -18.42 10.21
N PHE A 14 7.51 -18.96 8.99
CA PHE A 14 8.09 -18.32 7.81
C PHE A 14 7.07 -17.59 6.94
N ALA A 15 5.79 -17.95 7.04
CA ALA A 15 4.72 -17.40 6.23
C ALA A 15 3.45 -17.18 7.05
N ILE A 16 2.79 -16.03 6.83
CA ILE A 16 1.47 -15.73 7.39
C ILE A 16 0.53 -15.37 6.25
N ILE A 17 -0.60 -16.06 6.21
CA ILE A 17 -1.68 -15.79 5.28
C ILE A 17 -2.81 -15.09 6.06
N ALA A 18 -2.90 -13.77 5.92
CA ALA A 18 -3.86 -12.94 6.66
C ALA A 18 -4.71 -12.05 5.75
N HIS A 19 -4.64 -12.23 4.41
CA HIS A 19 -5.64 -11.65 3.52
C HIS A 19 -7.02 -12.25 3.82
N GLY A 20 -8.06 -11.42 3.81
CA GLY A 20 -9.42 -11.77 4.25
C GLY A 20 -9.64 -11.62 5.76
N CYS A 21 -8.58 -11.45 6.57
CA CYS A 21 -8.70 -11.18 7.99
C CYS A 21 -8.80 -9.67 8.27
N GLN A 22 -9.87 -9.03 7.80
CA GLN A 22 -10.06 -7.56 7.82
C GLN A 22 -9.94 -6.92 9.22
N ARG A 23 -10.12 -7.71 10.29
CA ARG A 23 -10.03 -7.25 11.69
C ARG A 23 -8.70 -7.57 12.38
N LEU A 24 -7.84 -8.39 11.78
CA LEU A 24 -6.61 -8.89 12.44
C LEU A 24 -5.58 -7.77 12.65
N ILE A 25 -5.56 -6.80 11.74
CA ILE A 25 -4.70 -5.63 11.81
C ILE A 25 -5.60 -4.42 11.76
N GLN A 26 -5.84 -3.82 12.92
CA GLN A 26 -6.54 -2.55 12.97
C GLN A 26 -5.58 -1.44 12.55
N PRO A 27 -5.92 -0.67 11.51
CA PRO A 27 -5.02 0.33 10.93
C PRO A 27 -4.86 1.59 11.80
N GLN A 28 -5.60 1.72 12.91
CA GLN A 28 -5.46 2.86 13.81
C GLN A 28 -4.11 2.88 14.54
N ASP A 29 -3.59 1.72 14.94
CA ASP A 29 -2.32 1.64 15.69
C ASP A 29 -1.31 0.62 15.14
N PHE A 30 -1.68 -0.16 14.12
CA PHE A 30 -0.84 -1.23 13.55
C PHE A 30 -0.26 -2.23 14.57
N LEU A 31 -0.82 -2.30 15.78
CA LEU A 31 -0.39 -3.22 16.84
C LEU A 31 -0.39 -4.67 16.38
N GLY A 32 -1.33 -5.05 15.50
CA GLY A 32 -1.34 -6.37 14.87
C GLY A 32 -0.07 -6.66 14.07
N LEU A 33 0.38 -5.71 13.24
CA LEU A 33 1.63 -5.85 12.48
C LEU A 33 2.85 -5.90 13.40
N PHE A 34 2.86 -5.05 14.42
CA PHE A 34 3.94 -5.02 15.40
C PHE A 34 4.04 -6.36 16.15
N ASN A 35 2.93 -6.88 16.66
CA ASN A 35 2.89 -8.17 17.35
C ASN A 35 3.28 -9.34 16.43
N ILE A 36 2.83 -9.32 15.16
CA ILE A 36 3.25 -10.31 14.17
C ILE A 36 4.77 -10.27 14.01
N SER A 37 5.35 -9.09 13.82
CA SER A 37 6.80 -8.94 13.60
C SER A 37 7.64 -9.42 14.79
N LEU A 38 7.18 -9.16 16.03
CA LEU A 38 7.88 -9.57 17.24
C LEU A 38 7.75 -11.07 17.53
N THR A 39 6.59 -11.65 17.21
CA THR A 39 6.33 -13.08 17.51
C THR A 39 6.88 -13.98 16.41
N ALA A 40 6.81 -13.56 15.15
CA ALA A 40 7.25 -14.32 13.98
C ALA A 40 8.56 -13.74 13.41
N VAL A 41 9.63 -13.80 14.21
CA VAL A 41 10.92 -13.14 13.88
C VAL A 41 11.53 -13.66 12.56
N LYS A 42 11.27 -14.92 12.20
CA LYS A 42 11.74 -15.55 10.94
C LYS A 42 10.78 -15.38 9.77
N LEU A 43 9.74 -14.56 9.90
CA LEU A 43 8.73 -14.37 8.86
C LEU A 43 9.38 -13.79 7.59
N LYS A 44 9.21 -14.50 6.48
CA LYS A 44 9.69 -14.10 5.14
C LYS A 44 8.56 -13.70 4.20
N TYR A 45 7.34 -14.19 4.47
CA TYR A 45 6.20 -14.01 3.60
C TYR A 45 4.96 -13.59 4.39
N LEU A 46 4.31 -12.51 3.98
CA LEU A 46 3.10 -11.99 4.61
C LEU A 46 2.08 -11.63 3.54
N THR A 47 0.82 -12.01 3.75
CA THR A 47 -0.30 -11.50 2.95
C THR A 47 -1.22 -10.67 3.82
N LEU A 48 -1.65 -9.51 3.33
CA LEU A 48 -2.53 -8.56 4.00
C LEU A 48 -3.63 -8.13 3.04
N SER A 49 -4.81 -7.81 3.55
CA SER A 49 -5.80 -7.04 2.80
C SER A 49 -5.40 -5.56 2.79
N TYR A 50 -5.71 -4.83 1.72
CA TYR A 50 -5.46 -3.38 1.62
C TYR A 50 -6.11 -2.60 2.78
N TYR A 51 -7.28 -3.05 3.23
CA TYR A 51 -8.00 -2.48 4.39
C TYR A 51 -7.29 -2.65 5.74
N SER A 52 -6.39 -3.64 5.85
CA SER A 52 -5.53 -3.80 7.02
C SER A 52 -4.46 -2.71 7.08
N LEU A 53 -4.11 -2.15 5.92
CA LEU A 53 -3.16 -1.04 5.83
C LEU A 53 -3.90 0.28 5.92
N VAL A 54 -5.06 0.46 5.29
CA VAL A 54 -5.75 1.74 5.18
C VAL A 54 -7.17 1.63 5.73
N PRO A 55 -7.54 2.38 6.81
CA PRO A 55 -8.89 2.30 7.39
C PRO A 55 -9.96 2.74 6.38
N GLU A 56 -11.11 2.07 6.37
CA GLU A 56 -12.21 2.44 5.48
C GLU A 56 -12.71 3.88 5.72
N SER A 57 -12.63 4.38 6.96
CA SER A 57 -12.95 5.75 7.33
C SER A 57 -12.03 6.79 6.67
N SER A 58 -10.77 6.43 6.38
CA SER A 58 -9.82 7.30 5.70
C SER A 58 -10.15 7.53 4.22
N HIS A 59 -11.06 6.71 3.67
CA HIS A 59 -11.64 6.92 2.34
C HIS A 59 -12.92 7.76 2.36
N LYS A 60 -13.59 7.90 3.52
CA LYS A 60 -14.93 8.49 3.65
C LYS A 60 -14.95 9.93 4.16
N MET A 61 -13.84 10.53 4.58
CA MET A 61 -13.82 11.89 5.13
C MET A 61 -12.68 12.75 4.61
N SER A 62 -13.07 13.81 3.88
CA SER A 62 -12.53 15.18 3.90
C SER A 62 -11.17 15.31 4.60
N ASN A 63 -10.10 15.52 3.81
CA ASN A 63 -8.78 16.15 4.06
C ASN A 63 -8.06 16.06 5.44
N ASN A 64 -8.61 15.41 6.45
CA ASN A 64 -8.20 15.50 7.86
C ASN A 64 -8.11 14.13 8.56
N SER A 65 -8.55 13.04 7.93
CA SER A 65 -8.24 11.69 8.42
C SER A 65 -6.81 11.33 7.98
N ASN A 66 -5.84 11.92 8.68
CA ASN A 66 -4.42 11.65 8.46
C ASN A 66 -4.13 10.20 8.83
N TYR A 67 -4.13 9.36 7.80
CA TYR A 67 -3.51 8.07 7.82
C TYR A 67 -2.09 8.19 8.39
N ASN A 68 -1.82 7.58 9.54
CA ASN A 68 -0.54 7.78 10.24
C ASN A 68 0.56 6.92 9.62
N LEU A 69 1.10 7.42 8.50
CA LEU A 69 2.23 6.82 7.79
C LEU A 69 3.46 6.62 8.71
N ASN A 70 3.64 7.47 9.73
CA ASN A 70 4.74 7.32 10.68
C ASN A 70 4.58 6.07 11.56
N MET A 71 3.37 5.79 12.05
CA MET A 71 3.11 4.57 12.81
C MET A 71 3.24 3.32 11.96
N LEU A 72 2.76 3.36 10.71
CA LEU A 72 3.00 2.28 9.76
C LEU A 72 4.50 2.05 9.57
N SER A 73 5.26 3.10 9.27
CA SER A 73 6.71 3.06 9.10
C SER A 73 7.42 2.39 10.28
N ASN A 74 7.01 2.69 11.51
CA ASN A 74 7.57 2.08 12.72
C ASN A 74 7.26 0.57 12.78
N ALA A 75 6.03 0.17 12.50
CA ALA A 75 5.63 -1.24 12.49
C ALA A 75 6.26 -2.03 11.34
N LEU A 76 6.62 -1.39 10.22
CA LEU A 76 7.29 -2.06 9.11
C LEU A 76 8.78 -2.33 9.41
N ARG A 77 9.45 -1.39 10.08
CA ARG A 77 10.89 -1.52 10.41
C ARG A 77 11.21 -2.72 11.30
N THR A 78 10.24 -3.24 12.05
CA THR A 78 10.42 -4.42 12.91
C THR A 78 10.41 -5.74 12.14
N PHE A 79 10.02 -5.75 10.86
CA PHE A 79 10.10 -6.94 10.00
C PHE A 79 11.50 -7.12 9.42
N GLU A 80 12.42 -7.64 10.22
CA GLU A 80 13.84 -7.78 9.82
C GLU A 80 14.07 -8.80 8.69
N ASN A 81 13.17 -9.76 8.50
CA ASN A 81 13.35 -10.88 7.57
C ASN A 81 12.30 -10.95 6.46
N LEU A 82 11.35 -10.01 6.40
CA LEU A 82 10.27 -10.06 5.42
C LEU A 82 10.81 -9.80 4.01
N GLU A 83 10.71 -10.82 3.15
CA GLU A 83 11.20 -10.78 1.77
C GLU A 83 10.07 -10.54 0.75
N ILE A 84 8.86 -10.98 1.07
CA ILE A 84 7.69 -10.88 0.20
C ILE A 84 6.48 -10.40 1.00
N LEU A 85 5.84 -9.34 0.50
CA LEU A 85 4.55 -8.85 0.98
C LEU A 85 3.53 -8.95 -0.16
N GLU A 86 2.37 -9.52 0.12
CA GLU A 86 1.23 -9.49 -0.80
C GLU A 86 0.12 -8.64 -0.22
N ILE A 87 -0.37 -7.69 -1.02
CA ILE A 87 -1.48 -6.81 -0.67
C ILE A 87 -2.66 -7.18 -1.56
N HIS A 88 -3.70 -7.70 -0.92
CA HIS A 88 -4.93 -8.20 -1.51
C HIS A 88 -6.05 -7.17 -1.40
N ASP A 89 -7.16 -7.43 -2.08
CA ASP A 89 -8.40 -6.65 -1.98
C ASP A 89 -8.24 -5.17 -2.34
N ILE A 90 -7.36 -4.83 -3.30
CA ILE A 90 -7.24 -3.48 -3.83
C ILE A 90 -8.35 -3.27 -4.87
N ASP A 91 -9.49 -2.74 -4.45
CA ASP A 91 -10.70 -2.55 -5.28
C ASP A 91 -11.07 -1.08 -5.51
N ARG A 92 -10.24 -0.14 -5.04
CA ARG A 92 -10.53 1.29 -5.01
C ARG A 92 -9.28 2.13 -5.26
N PRO A 93 -9.44 3.44 -5.51
CA PRO A 93 -8.29 4.35 -5.65
C PRO A 93 -7.39 4.34 -4.41
N VAL A 94 -6.08 4.31 -4.64
CA VAL A 94 -5.04 4.19 -3.62
C VAL A 94 -4.13 5.42 -3.60
N LYS A 95 -3.51 5.71 -2.45
CA LYS A 95 -2.48 6.74 -2.33
C LYS A 95 -1.11 6.12 -2.60
N LEU A 96 -0.35 6.69 -3.53
CA LEU A 96 0.96 6.16 -3.93
C LEU A 96 1.99 6.19 -2.79
N ASP A 97 1.90 7.17 -1.88
CA ASP A 97 2.80 7.32 -0.72
C ASP A 97 2.82 6.09 0.18
N LEU A 98 1.70 5.38 0.30
CA LEU A 98 1.62 4.14 1.08
C LEU A 98 2.63 3.11 0.54
N PHE A 99 2.68 2.94 -0.77
CA PHE A 99 3.57 1.96 -1.41
C PHE A 99 5.03 2.38 -1.28
N LEU A 100 5.33 3.68 -1.40
CA LEU A 100 6.68 4.17 -1.17
C LEU A 100 7.14 3.93 0.28
N VAL A 101 6.25 4.16 1.26
CA VAL A 101 6.54 3.84 2.67
C VAL A 101 6.86 2.37 2.85
N LEU A 102 6.05 1.47 2.27
CA LEU A 102 6.30 0.02 2.32
C LEU A 102 7.67 -0.36 1.75
N ALA A 103 8.05 0.20 0.60
CA ALA A 103 9.32 -0.07 -0.04
C ALA A 103 10.53 0.40 0.78
N CYS A 104 10.40 1.54 1.46
CA CYS A 104 11.52 2.16 2.18
C CYS A 104 11.68 1.67 3.62
N HIS A 105 10.63 1.09 4.22
CA HIS A 105 10.61 0.77 5.65
C HIS A 105 10.65 -0.73 5.95
N LEU A 106 10.61 -1.59 4.94
CA LEU A 106 10.82 -3.03 5.09
C LEU A 106 12.26 -3.40 4.70
N PRO A 107 13.18 -3.66 5.65
CA PRO A 107 14.63 -3.69 5.38
C PRO A 107 15.11 -4.76 4.39
N ARG A 108 14.40 -5.90 4.29
CA ARG A 108 14.78 -7.04 3.44
C ARG A 108 13.77 -7.34 2.33
N ILE A 109 12.84 -6.42 2.09
CA ILE A 109 11.79 -6.64 1.10
C ILE A 109 12.39 -6.75 -0.31
N LYS A 110 11.99 -7.80 -1.02
CA LYS A 110 12.38 -8.04 -2.42
C LYS A 110 11.20 -7.79 -3.34
N ALA A 111 10.01 -8.23 -2.96
CA ALA A 111 8.82 -8.12 -3.77
C ALA A 111 7.59 -7.69 -2.97
N ILE A 112 6.84 -6.74 -3.54
CA ILE A 112 5.51 -6.36 -3.07
C ILE A 112 4.52 -6.68 -4.20
N LYS A 113 3.69 -7.70 -3.99
CA LYS A 113 2.69 -8.12 -4.97
C LYS A 113 1.36 -7.43 -4.68
N LEU A 114 0.78 -6.80 -5.70
CA LEU A 114 -0.43 -6.00 -5.60
C LEU A 114 -1.55 -6.73 -6.34
N TYR A 115 -2.46 -7.35 -5.61
CA TYR A 115 -3.63 -8.04 -6.15
C TYR A 115 -4.79 -7.05 -6.27
N VAL A 116 -5.01 -6.58 -7.49
CA VAL A 116 -5.93 -5.49 -7.80
C VAL A 116 -7.19 -6.05 -8.44
N ILE A 117 -8.32 -5.89 -7.74
CA ILE A 117 -9.65 -6.19 -8.27
C ILE A 117 -9.95 -5.11 -9.31
N SER A 118 -9.90 -5.47 -10.58
CA SER A 118 -9.99 -4.51 -11.69
C SER A 118 -10.94 -5.00 -12.76
N SER A 119 -11.74 -4.09 -13.32
CA SER A 119 -12.47 -4.36 -14.55
C SER A 119 -11.49 -4.53 -15.72
N LEU A 120 -11.92 -5.18 -16.81
CA LEU A 120 -11.12 -5.32 -18.03
C LEU A 120 -10.54 -3.97 -18.51
N HIS A 121 -11.34 -2.90 -18.49
CA HIS A 121 -10.90 -1.57 -18.89
C HIS A 121 -9.76 -1.03 -18.01
N GLN A 122 -9.88 -1.19 -16.69
CA GLN A 122 -8.85 -0.76 -15.73
C GLN A 122 -7.56 -1.60 -15.85
N LYS A 123 -7.68 -2.91 -16.10
CA LYS A 123 -6.56 -3.84 -16.29
C LYS A 123 -5.65 -3.45 -17.45
N TYR A 124 -6.24 -2.95 -18.54
CA TYR A 124 -5.51 -2.52 -19.74
C TYR A 124 -5.20 -1.02 -19.79
N GLY A 125 -5.57 -0.25 -18.76
CA GLY A 125 -5.41 1.21 -18.77
C GLY A 125 -6.21 1.88 -19.89
N ILE A 126 -7.32 1.25 -20.30
CA ILE A 126 -8.23 1.80 -21.31
C ILE A 126 -9.09 2.84 -20.58
N ASN A 127 -8.75 4.11 -20.76
CA ASN A 127 -9.65 5.21 -20.43
C ASN A 127 -10.87 5.08 -21.35
N SER A 128 -12.00 4.57 -20.86
CA SER A 128 -13.23 4.55 -21.65
C SER A 128 -13.73 5.99 -21.82
N PHE A 129 -13.40 6.62 -22.95
CA PHE A 129 -13.96 7.91 -23.38
C PHE A 129 -15.44 7.83 -23.82
N TYR A 130 -16.19 6.85 -23.33
CA TYR A 130 -17.62 6.67 -23.63
C TYR A 130 -18.50 6.76 -22.37
N GLU A 131 -18.24 7.74 -21.50
CA GLU A 131 -19.30 8.37 -20.69
C GLU A 131 -19.22 9.88 -20.85
N ASN A 132 -19.49 10.32 -22.08
CA ASN A 132 -19.70 11.71 -22.42
C ASN A 132 -21.17 12.06 -22.21
N LYS A 133 -21.59 12.30 -20.97
CA LYS A 133 -22.76 13.11 -20.55
C LYS A 133 -22.51 13.55 -19.09
N SER A 134 -21.91 14.70 -18.81
CA SER A 134 -22.60 16.00 -18.84
C SER A 134 -21.58 17.12 -18.63
N SER A 135 -21.75 18.19 -19.39
CA SER A 135 -21.04 19.46 -19.35
C SER A 135 -21.10 20.19 -18.00
N SER A 136 -19.96 20.68 -17.52
CA SER A 136 -19.86 22.03 -16.93
C SER A 136 -18.42 22.53 -17.02
N SER A 137 -18.21 23.44 -17.96
CA SER A 137 -17.08 24.36 -18.10
C SER A 137 -16.82 25.14 -16.81
N GLN A 138 -15.57 25.16 -16.33
CA GLN A 138 -15.02 26.30 -15.57
C GLN A 138 -13.49 26.27 -15.53
N SER A 139 -12.92 27.19 -16.31
CA SER A 139 -11.65 27.93 -16.17
C SER A 139 -10.37 27.17 -15.81
N GLU A 140 -9.51 27.02 -16.84
CA GLU A 140 -8.06 27.01 -16.71
C GLU A 140 -7.60 28.32 -16.05
N SER A 141 -6.92 28.23 -14.90
CA SER A 141 -6.04 29.28 -14.43
C SER A 141 -4.61 28.80 -14.60
N GLU A 142 -3.91 29.44 -15.53
CA GLU A 142 -2.45 29.39 -15.68
C GLU A 142 -1.78 29.62 -14.31
N ILE A 143 -0.93 28.69 -13.88
CA ILE A 143 -0.08 28.87 -12.71
C ILE A 143 1.33 29.13 -13.23
N GLU A 144 1.78 30.37 -13.05
CA GLU A 144 3.16 30.79 -13.24
C GLU A 144 4.11 29.91 -12.41
N TYR A 145 5.13 29.36 -13.08
CA TYR A 145 6.21 28.60 -12.45
C TYR A 145 7.23 29.56 -11.86
N ASP A 146 7.25 29.69 -10.54
CA ASP A 146 8.39 30.28 -9.82
C ASP A 146 9.43 29.20 -9.53
N SER A 147 10.68 29.56 -9.78
CA SER A 147 11.84 28.67 -9.72
C SER A 147 12.35 28.53 -8.29
N ASP A 148 12.98 27.39 -8.00
CA ASP A 148 13.69 27.07 -6.74
C ASP A 148 12.87 26.83 -5.46
N ASP A 149 11.93 25.87 -5.52
CA ASP A 149 11.48 25.22 -4.29
C ASP A 149 11.30 23.69 -4.42
N SER A 150 11.92 22.98 -3.48
CA SER A 150 12.08 21.52 -3.33
C SER A 150 11.18 20.60 -4.18
N VAL A 151 11.81 19.61 -4.84
CA VAL A 151 11.22 18.50 -5.63
C VAL A 151 10.04 17.77 -4.95
N PHE A 152 9.85 17.94 -3.64
CA PHE A 152 8.81 17.29 -2.85
C PHE A 152 7.67 18.20 -2.36
N ARG A 153 7.70 19.52 -2.59
CA ARG A 153 6.63 20.43 -2.12
C ARG A 153 5.71 20.96 -3.20
N SER A 154 6.05 20.80 -4.48
CA SER A 154 5.29 21.38 -5.60
C SER A 154 4.14 20.50 -6.13
N ASN A 155 3.99 19.24 -5.69
CA ASN A 155 2.81 18.44 -6.06
C ASN A 155 1.73 18.48 -4.97
N ARG A 156 0.89 19.52 -5.05
CA ARG A 156 -0.43 19.61 -4.41
C ARG A 156 -1.20 18.29 -4.61
N GLN A 157 -1.44 17.58 -3.51
CA GLN A 157 -2.26 16.36 -3.44
C GLN A 157 -1.82 15.26 -4.43
N LEU A 158 -1.07 14.26 -3.96
CA LEU A 158 -1.02 12.98 -4.66
C LEU A 158 -2.45 12.40 -4.69
N LYS A 159 -3.17 12.69 -5.77
CA LYS A 159 -4.53 12.27 -6.03
C LYS A 159 -4.58 10.75 -5.90
N SER A 160 -5.61 10.25 -5.23
CA SER A 160 -5.87 8.82 -5.19
C SER A 160 -6.00 8.28 -6.62
N VAL A 161 -5.23 7.27 -6.99
CA VAL A 161 -5.21 6.71 -8.35
C VAL A 161 -5.79 5.30 -8.36
N LEU A 162 -6.50 4.94 -9.43
CA LEU A 162 -6.81 3.54 -9.69
C LEU A 162 -5.53 2.82 -10.10
N LEU A 163 -5.14 1.81 -9.32
CA LEU A 163 -3.90 1.09 -9.54
C LEU A 163 -4.01 0.23 -10.81
N ASN A 164 -3.02 0.36 -11.69
CA ASN A 164 -2.89 -0.39 -12.94
C ASN A 164 -1.41 -0.63 -13.24
N LYS A 165 -1.12 -1.36 -14.32
CA LYS A 165 0.27 -1.67 -14.72
C LYS A 165 1.15 -0.41 -14.94
N PRO A 166 0.69 0.63 -15.67
CA PRO A 166 1.44 1.90 -15.76
C PRO A 166 1.76 2.56 -14.42
N GLU A 167 0.80 2.65 -13.48
CA GLU A 167 1.05 3.24 -12.16
C GLU A 167 2.06 2.42 -11.34
N VAL A 168 2.00 1.09 -11.43
CA VAL A 168 3.01 0.22 -10.80
C VAL A 168 4.40 0.41 -11.40
N SER A 169 4.50 0.64 -12.71
CA SER A 169 5.78 1.01 -13.35
C SER A 169 6.31 2.35 -12.84
N LYS A 170 5.45 3.35 -12.63
CA LYS A 170 5.85 4.63 -12.02
C LYS A 170 6.38 4.45 -10.60
N ILE A 171 5.68 3.66 -9.77
CA ILE A 171 6.15 3.35 -8.40
C ILE A 171 7.53 2.69 -8.46
N ASN A 172 7.73 1.68 -9.31
CA ASN A 172 9.01 0.99 -9.45
C ASN A 172 10.15 1.93 -9.87
N ASN A 173 9.89 2.87 -10.78
CA ASN A 173 10.88 3.86 -11.18
C ASN A 173 11.28 4.76 -10.00
N LEU A 174 10.30 5.23 -9.20
CA LEU A 174 10.57 6.04 -8.01
C LEU A 174 11.37 5.27 -6.96
N VAL A 175 11.00 4.01 -6.69
CA VAL A 175 11.68 3.13 -5.75
C VAL A 175 13.14 2.90 -6.17
N SER A 176 13.38 2.70 -7.47
CA SER A 176 14.73 2.59 -8.02
C SER A 176 15.53 3.90 -7.89
N GLN A 177 14.90 5.06 -8.11
CA GLN A 177 15.55 6.37 -7.93
C GLN A 177 15.93 6.63 -6.47
N MET A 178 15.18 6.07 -5.52
CA MET A 178 15.47 6.10 -4.09
C MET A 178 16.53 5.07 -3.65
N GLY A 179 17.12 4.31 -4.59
CA GLY A 179 18.12 3.29 -4.30
C GLY A 179 17.57 2.04 -3.59
N GLN A 180 16.25 1.85 -3.59
CA GLN A 180 15.61 0.68 -2.97
C GLN A 180 15.57 -0.49 -3.95
N GLN A 181 15.75 -1.71 -3.44
CA GLN A 181 15.75 -2.95 -4.25
C GLN A 181 14.36 -3.57 -4.40
N ALA A 182 13.38 -3.10 -3.64
CA ALA A 182 12.01 -3.61 -3.65
C ALA A 182 11.38 -3.49 -5.05
N LYS A 183 10.69 -4.54 -5.51
CA LYS A 183 9.92 -4.50 -6.77
C LYS A 183 8.43 -4.68 -6.52
N PHE A 184 7.63 -3.78 -7.05
CA PHE A 184 6.18 -3.89 -7.12
C PHE A 184 5.76 -4.71 -8.34
N ILE A 185 4.88 -5.68 -8.12
CA ILE A 185 4.37 -6.57 -9.16
C ILE A 185 2.85 -6.47 -9.18
N TYR A 186 2.29 -6.12 -10.34
CA TYR A 186 0.86 -5.98 -10.56
C TYR A 186 0.21 -7.34 -10.89
N PHE A 187 -0.75 -7.76 -10.08
CA PHE A 187 -1.58 -8.94 -10.30
C PHE A 187 -3.04 -8.52 -10.44
N PRO A 188 -3.59 -8.43 -11.67
CA PRO A 188 -5.01 -8.17 -11.85
C PRO A 188 -5.82 -9.42 -11.46
N VAL A 189 -6.83 -9.22 -10.61
CA VAL A 189 -7.77 -10.25 -10.18
C VAL A 189 -9.16 -9.88 -10.69
N ASP A 190 -9.90 -10.88 -11.20
CA ASP A 190 -11.26 -10.68 -11.67
C ASP A 190 -12.22 -10.57 -10.47
N ARG A 191 -13.23 -9.70 -10.58
CA ARG A 191 -14.26 -9.59 -9.55
C ARG A 191 -15.16 -10.83 -9.61
N ILE A 192 -15.17 -11.63 -8.54
CA ILE A 192 -16.11 -12.74 -8.38
C ILE A 192 -17.35 -12.18 -7.65
N GLU A 193 -18.47 -12.09 -8.34
CA GLU A 193 -19.77 -11.78 -7.73
C GLU A 193 -20.36 -13.09 -7.17
N TYR A 194 -20.81 -13.06 -5.91
CA TYR A 194 -21.49 -14.16 -5.22
C TYR A 194 -22.97 -13.83 -5.06
#